data_AF-A0A424WGM3-F1
#
_entry.id   AF-A0A424WGM3-F1
#
_cell.length_a   1.000
_cell.length_b   1.000
_cell.length_c   1.000
_cell.angle_alpha   90.00
_cell.angle_beta   90.00
_cell.angle_gamma   90.00
#
_symmetry.space_group_name_H-M   'P 1'
#
loop_
_entity.id
_entity.type
_entity.pdbx_description
1 polymer ?
#
loop_
_entity_poly.entity_id
_entity_poly.type
_entity_poly.pdbx_seq_one_letter_code
_entity_poly.pdbx_strand_id
1 'polypeptide(L)'
;MAEFQSDLRSGIVPYDSVAELAGELNLYPLRWDICSLDVTAEGIVAIDLSGRARIQNGVASLMIRVAKGTDRKQARLGYRVQAPDRRATKRGAFDSSQLTWSEDGDYAVVGSVDIDVPKGSVVQAFASYGGRWIHQGWITDPDNSANVRRSMHEVFDQNLEGTKKSLFDVKSHKQDARILEAGVGNLLFMYGFAVNPLSSHFTTDAADLLAVSPNGNIAVIECTTGAINSNGKLSKLLARSAALLEKLEQTGNPHLKVLPIVVTTMRREALTDEEIASSKGICIATCEDLERLVGESLIPQNADQAFESLWSLVHSPQEQLILDR
;
A
#
# COMPACT_ATOMS: atom_id res chain seq x y z
N MET A 1 4.75 33.67 7.37
CA MET A 1 5.70 33.67 8.52
C MET A 1 5.11 34.29 9.78
N ALA A 2 4.52 35.49 9.74
CA ALA A 2 3.93 36.12 10.94
C ALA A 2 2.77 35.30 11.56
N GLU A 3 1.88 34.72 10.73
CA GLU A 3 0.81 33.83 11.21
C GLU A 3 1.37 32.56 11.86
N PHE A 4 2.34 31.89 11.21
CA PHE A 4 2.99 30.70 11.77
C PHE A 4 3.70 30.96 13.11
N GLN A 5 4.32 32.14 13.30
CA GLN A 5 4.88 32.54 14.60
C GLN A 5 3.79 32.76 15.67
N SER A 6 2.60 33.21 15.28
CA SER A 6 1.46 33.33 16.20
C SER A 6 0.93 31.96 16.62
N ASP A 7 0.90 31.00 15.68
CA ASP A 7 0.45 29.63 15.94
C ASP A 7 1.40 28.90 16.89
N LEU A 8 2.72 29.03 16.70
CA LEU A 8 3.73 28.48 17.60
C LEU A 8 3.56 28.98 19.04
N ARG A 9 3.30 30.28 19.20
CA ARG A 9 3.14 30.92 20.51
C ARG A 9 1.79 30.62 21.18
N SER A 10 0.79 30.22 20.41
CA SER A 10 -0.57 29.94 20.89
C SER A 10 -0.90 28.45 21.03
N GLY A 11 0.05 27.57 20.70
CA GLY A 11 -0.06 26.13 20.91
C GLY A 11 -0.15 25.73 22.38
N ILE A 12 -0.60 24.48 22.64
CA ILE A 12 -0.71 23.90 23.99
C ILE A 12 0.66 23.88 24.68
N VAL A 13 1.71 23.55 23.92
CA VAL A 13 3.10 23.76 24.29
C VAL A 13 3.60 24.92 23.43
N PRO A 14 3.75 26.13 23.99
CA PRO A 14 4.07 27.31 23.20
C PRO A 14 5.58 27.38 22.90
N TYR A 15 5.89 27.81 21.68
CA TYR A 15 7.24 28.12 21.22
C TYR A 15 7.30 29.57 20.75
N ASP A 16 8.31 30.31 21.19
CA ASP A 16 8.57 31.70 20.80
C ASP A 16 8.94 31.81 19.32
N SER A 17 9.64 30.83 18.77
CA SER A 17 10.06 30.83 17.37
C SER A 17 10.27 29.43 16.79
N VAL A 18 10.35 29.35 15.46
CA VAL A 18 10.70 28.11 14.76
C VAL A 18 12.09 27.60 15.16
N ALA A 19 13.00 28.51 15.50
CA ALA A 19 14.33 28.14 15.99
C ALA A 19 14.22 27.42 17.34
N GLU A 20 13.43 27.94 18.28
CA GLU A 20 13.22 27.31 19.58
C GLU A 20 12.59 25.90 19.42
N LEU A 21 11.53 25.78 18.62
CA LEU A 21 10.91 24.49 18.30
C LEU A 21 11.92 23.51 17.70
N ALA A 22 12.73 23.95 16.74
CA ALA A 22 13.76 23.11 16.14
C ALA A 22 14.85 22.70 17.12
N GLY A 23 15.11 23.52 18.14
CA GLY A 23 15.98 23.14 19.24
C GLY A 23 15.45 21.99 20.07
N GLU A 24 14.18 22.03 20.43
CA GLU A 24 13.54 20.93 21.16
C GLU A 24 13.53 19.64 20.33
N LEU A 25 13.33 19.75 19.02
CA LEU A 25 13.36 18.64 18.08
C LEU A 25 14.78 18.19 17.69
N ASN A 26 15.84 18.79 18.25
CA ASN A 26 17.25 18.53 17.92
C ASN A 26 17.58 18.69 16.42
N LEU A 27 16.92 19.61 15.74
CA LEU A 27 17.10 19.92 14.31
C LEU A 27 18.19 20.97 14.04
N TYR A 28 19.05 21.26 15.02
CA TYR A 28 20.14 22.21 14.87
C TYR A 28 21.36 21.62 14.15
N PRO A 29 22.09 22.44 13.36
CA PRO A 29 21.82 23.85 13.06
C PRO A 29 20.79 24.05 11.93
N LEU A 30 19.77 24.88 12.17
CA LEU A 30 18.84 25.35 11.14
C LEU A 30 19.51 26.39 10.25
N ARG A 31 19.76 26.02 9.00
CA ARG A 31 20.30 26.93 8.00
C ARG A 31 19.20 27.42 7.08
N TRP A 32 18.64 28.59 7.39
CA TRP A 32 17.54 29.21 6.63
C TRP A 32 17.85 29.48 5.15
N ASP A 33 19.13 29.48 4.76
CA ASP A 33 19.59 29.67 3.38
C ASP A 33 19.54 28.38 2.52
N ILE A 34 19.35 27.21 3.14
CA ILE A 34 19.25 25.90 2.47
C ILE A 34 18.10 25.02 2.99
N CYS A 35 17.47 25.37 4.10
CA CYS A 35 16.35 24.63 4.67
C CYS A 35 15.02 25.23 4.22
N SER A 36 14.23 24.44 3.48
CA SER A 36 12.81 24.72 3.25
C SER A 36 11.97 24.02 4.32
N LEU A 37 11.16 24.79 5.06
CA LEU A 37 10.06 24.23 5.85
C LEU A 37 8.81 24.24 4.98
N ASP A 38 8.42 23.07 4.48
CA ASP A 38 7.14 22.88 3.82
C ASP A 38 6.14 22.33 4.84
N VAL A 39 5.06 23.08 5.07
CA VAL A 39 3.92 22.63 5.86
C VAL A 39 2.78 22.42 4.89
N THR A 40 2.71 21.22 4.32
CA THR A 40 1.60 20.84 3.47
C THR A 40 0.47 20.31 4.36
N ALA A 41 -0.62 21.06 4.46
CA ALA A 41 -1.85 20.55 5.03
C ALA A 41 -2.44 19.49 4.08
N GLU A 42 -2.56 18.25 4.55
CA GLU A 42 -3.28 17.21 3.81
C GLU A 42 -4.73 17.64 3.52
N GLY A 43 -5.30 17.09 2.46
CA GLY A 43 -6.67 17.41 2.07
C GLY A 43 -7.65 17.18 3.21
N ILE A 44 -8.28 18.26 3.70
CA ILE A 44 -9.31 18.23 4.76
C ILE A 44 -10.54 17.39 4.40
N VAL A 45 -10.68 17.02 3.12
CA VAL A 45 -11.66 16.06 2.63
C VAL A 45 -11.02 15.08 1.64
N ALA A 46 -11.49 13.83 1.65
CA ALA A 46 -11.09 12.81 0.68
C ALA A 46 -12.25 11.84 0.41
N ILE A 47 -12.35 11.29 -0.81
CA ILE A 47 -13.14 10.08 -1.04
C ILE A 47 -12.61 8.94 -0.16
N ASP A 48 -13.50 8.27 0.57
CA ASP A 48 -13.17 7.02 1.26
C ASP A 48 -13.07 5.91 0.20
N LEU A 49 -11.92 5.26 0.12
CA LEU A 49 -11.64 4.15 -0.80
C LEU A 49 -11.41 2.83 -0.06
N SER A 50 -11.80 2.75 1.21
CA SER A 50 -11.84 1.50 1.96
C SER A 50 -12.86 0.53 1.35
N GLY A 51 -12.83 -0.74 1.76
CA GLY A 51 -13.79 -1.76 1.29
C GLY A 51 -15.27 -1.49 1.60
N ARG A 52 -15.59 -0.40 2.34
CA ARG A 52 -16.95 0.10 2.54
C ARG A 52 -17.48 0.86 1.31
N ALA A 53 -16.60 1.55 0.59
CA ALA A 53 -16.94 2.26 -0.63
C ALA A 53 -16.86 1.32 -1.83
N ARG A 54 -17.98 0.67 -2.15
CA ARG A 54 -18.07 -0.37 -3.17
C ARG A 54 -19.39 -0.32 -3.91
N ILE A 55 -19.44 -0.94 -5.08
CA ILE A 55 -20.69 -1.25 -5.77
C ILE A 55 -21.09 -2.67 -5.39
N GLN A 56 -22.32 -2.90 -4.95
CA GLN A 56 -22.83 -4.23 -4.66
C GLN A 56 -24.29 -4.31 -5.07
N ASN A 57 -24.67 -5.36 -5.79
CA ASN A 57 -26.06 -5.58 -6.24
C ASN A 57 -26.67 -4.38 -6.99
N GLY A 58 -25.88 -3.65 -7.77
CA GLY A 58 -26.34 -2.48 -8.53
C GLY A 58 -26.48 -1.19 -7.72
N VAL A 59 -25.98 -1.17 -6.48
CA VAL A 59 -25.96 0.02 -5.62
C VAL A 59 -24.50 0.39 -5.34
N ALA A 60 -24.12 1.63 -5.63
CA ALA A 60 -22.80 2.16 -5.27
C ALA A 60 -22.89 2.93 -3.95
N SER A 61 -22.19 2.44 -2.93
CA SER A 61 -22.00 3.15 -1.67
C SER A 61 -20.83 4.11 -1.82
N LEU A 62 -21.13 5.41 -1.85
CA LEU A 62 -20.16 6.48 -1.98
C LEU A 62 -19.91 7.12 -0.63
N MET A 63 -18.65 7.45 -0.34
CA MET A 63 -18.26 7.97 0.96
C MET A 63 -17.22 9.08 0.82
N ILE A 64 -17.36 10.12 1.63
CA ILE A 64 -16.41 11.22 1.78
C ILE A 64 -15.96 11.28 3.24
N ARG A 65 -14.66 11.23 3.47
CA ARG A 65 -14.03 11.47 4.78
C ARG A 65 -13.73 12.96 4.90
N VAL A 66 -13.98 13.51 6.08
CA VAL A 66 -13.70 14.89 6.43
C VAL A 66 -12.98 14.90 7.77
N ALA A 67 -11.92 15.70 7.88
CA ALA A 67 -11.20 15.87 9.13
C ALA A 67 -12.12 16.42 10.23
N LYS A 68 -12.04 15.84 11.43
CA LYS A 68 -12.86 16.25 12.57
C LYS A 68 -12.61 17.72 12.93
N GLY A 69 -13.66 18.44 13.29
CA GLY A 69 -13.61 19.89 13.55
C GLY A 69 -13.76 20.78 12.31
N THR A 70 -13.72 20.21 11.10
CA THR A 70 -13.94 20.96 9.85
C THR A 70 -15.42 21.29 9.64
N ASP A 71 -15.75 22.46 9.07
CA ASP A 71 -17.12 22.81 8.68
C ASP A 71 -17.61 21.93 7.52
N ARG A 72 -18.33 20.86 7.88
CA ARG A 72 -18.89 19.89 6.94
C ARG A 72 -19.77 20.54 5.87
N LYS A 73 -20.41 21.69 6.11
CA LYS A 73 -21.31 22.33 5.13
C LYS A 73 -20.60 22.71 3.83
N GLN A 74 -19.28 22.86 3.88
CA GLN A 74 -18.47 23.16 2.70
C GLN A 74 -18.04 21.92 1.92
N ALA A 75 -18.22 20.71 2.48
CA ALA A 75 -17.90 19.46 1.83
C ALA A 75 -18.98 19.06 0.82
N ARG A 76 -18.53 18.55 -0.34
CA ARG A 76 -19.38 18.05 -1.41
C ARG A 76 -18.81 16.76 -2.00
N LEU A 77 -19.70 15.79 -2.20
CA LEU A 77 -19.40 14.51 -2.84
C LEU A 77 -19.98 14.50 -4.26
N GLY A 78 -19.12 14.74 -5.24
CA GLY A 78 -19.46 14.62 -6.67
C GLY A 78 -19.30 13.18 -7.16
N TYR A 79 -20.03 12.82 -8.23
CA TYR A 79 -19.87 11.52 -8.87
C TYR A 79 -20.13 11.54 -10.38
N ARG A 80 -19.52 10.57 -11.07
CA ARG A 80 -19.77 10.21 -12.47
C ARG A 80 -19.85 8.69 -12.59
N VAL A 81 -20.99 8.19 -13.03
CA VAL A 81 -21.20 6.77 -13.35
C VAL A 81 -20.78 6.53 -14.79
N GLN A 82 -19.91 5.54 -15.00
CA GLN A 82 -19.46 5.09 -16.30
C GLN A 82 -19.92 3.65 -16.51
N ALA A 83 -20.75 3.44 -17.52
CA ALA A 83 -21.22 2.11 -17.89
C ALA A 83 -20.11 1.27 -18.55
N PRO A 84 -20.30 -0.06 -18.69
CA PRO A 84 -19.33 -0.95 -19.34
C PRO A 84 -18.91 -0.51 -20.75
N ASP A 85 -19.81 0.15 -21.49
CA ASP A 85 -19.54 0.71 -22.82
C ASP A 85 -18.70 2.02 -22.80
N ARG A 86 -18.18 2.38 -21.63
CA ARG A 86 -17.38 3.59 -21.33
C ARG A 86 -18.14 4.91 -21.46
N ARG A 87 -19.45 4.89 -21.72
CA ARG A 87 -20.24 6.12 -21.74
C ARG A 87 -20.60 6.52 -20.32
N ALA A 88 -20.51 7.82 -20.05
CA ALA A 88 -21.02 8.37 -18.79
C ALA A 88 -22.55 8.34 -18.83
N THR A 89 -23.16 7.54 -17.98
CA THR A 89 -24.62 7.35 -17.94
C THR A 89 -25.30 8.27 -16.94
N LYS A 90 -24.57 8.73 -15.91
CA LYS A 90 -25.11 9.61 -14.86
C LYS A 90 -24.01 10.47 -14.24
N ARG A 91 -24.36 11.70 -13.86
CA ARG A 91 -23.49 12.62 -13.11
C ARG A 91 -24.33 13.33 -12.06
N GLY A 92 -23.72 13.67 -10.94
CA GLY A 92 -24.38 14.42 -9.90
C GLY A 92 -23.42 14.80 -8.78
N ALA A 93 -23.96 15.44 -7.75
CA ALA A 93 -23.26 15.73 -6.53
C ALA A 93 -24.23 15.77 -5.35
N PHE A 94 -23.70 15.55 -4.16
CA PHE A 94 -24.41 15.64 -2.91
C PHE A 94 -23.71 16.68 -2.03
N ASP A 95 -24.48 17.68 -1.60
CA ASP A 95 -24.04 18.60 -0.56
C ASP A 95 -24.11 17.89 0.81
N SER A 96 -23.41 18.44 1.80
CA SER A 96 -23.30 17.85 3.14
C SER A 96 -24.63 17.48 3.79
N SER A 97 -25.71 18.22 3.54
CA SER A 97 -27.05 17.94 4.09
C SER A 97 -27.72 16.70 3.49
N GLN A 98 -27.22 16.20 2.36
CA GLN A 98 -27.74 15.01 1.67
C GLN A 98 -26.96 13.74 2.03
N LEU A 99 -25.93 13.86 2.87
CA LEU A 99 -25.09 12.75 3.31
C LEU A 99 -25.51 12.28 4.70
N THR A 100 -25.44 10.96 4.92
CA THR A 100 -25.55 10.38 6.25
C THR A 100 -24.19 10.41 6.92
N TRP A 101 -24.08 11.11 8.05
CA TRP A 101 -22.80 11.30 8.73
C TRP A 101 -22.60 10.32 9.88
N SER A 102 -21.40 9.77 10.00
CA SER A 102 -20.95 8.95 11.13
C SER A 102 -19.54 9.34 11.56
N GLU A 103 -19.20 9.12 12.83
CA GLU A 103 -17.82 9.19 13.31
C GLU A 103 -17.01 8.01 12.75
N ASP A 104 -15.72 8.22 12.50
CA ASP A 104 -14.81 7.22 11.94
C ASP A 104 -13.43 7.35 12.62
N GLY A 105 -13.30 6.75 13.79
CA GLY A 105 -12.14 6.91 14.67
C GLY A 105 -12.08 8.28 15.34
N ASP A 106 -10.90 8.67 15.81
CA ASP A 106 -10.72 9.87 16.63
C ASP A 106 -10.63 11.16 15.80
N TYR A 107 -10.21 11.05 14.53
CA TYR A 107 -9.79 12.20 13.71
C TYR A 107 -10.65 12.48 12.48
N ALA A 108 -11.62 11.61 12.16
CA ALA A 108 -12.41 11.74 10.94
C ALA A 108 -13.90 11.52 11.18
N VAL A 109 -14.70 12.16 10.32
CA VAL A 109 -16.12 11.94 10.15
C VAL A 109 -16.39 11.57 8.69
N VAL A 110 -17.27 10.61 8.47
CA VAL A 110 -17.60 10.07 7.15
C VAL A 110 -19.02 10.47 6.78
N GLY A 111 -19.19 11.04 5.60
CA GLY A 111 -20.50 11.23 4.97
C GLY A 111 -20.72 10.17 3.91
N SER A 112 -21.82 9.42 3.99
CA SER A 112 -22.17 8.34 3.07
C SER A 112 -23.47 8.61 2.33
N VAL A 113 -23.58 8.04 1.13
CA VAL A 113 -24.80 8.03 0.32
C VAL A 113 -24.75 6.86 -0.66
N ASP A 114 -25.91 6.26 -0.91
CA ASP A 114 -26.06 5.20 -1.89
C ASP A 114 -26.69 5.74 -3.17
N ILE A 115 -26.21 5.25 -4.32
CA ILE A 115 -26.81 5.53 -5.63
C ILE A 115 -27.01 4.25 -6.45
N ASP A 116 -28.11 4.17 -7.18
CA ASP A 116 -28.30 3.11 -8.16
C ASP A 116 -27.35 3.28 -9.35
N VAL A 117 -26.72 2.18 -9.75
CA VAL A 117 -25.80 2.11 -10.89
C VAL A 117 -26.09 0.86 -11.74
N PRO A 118 -25.97 0.96 -13.08
CA PRO A 118 -26.07 -0.23 -13.94
C PRO A 118 -25.02 -1.29 -13.58
N LYS A 119 -25.35 -2.58 -13.78
CA LYS A 119 -24.42 -3.68 -13.55
C LYS A 119 -23.11 -3.49 -14.35
N GLY A 120 -21.97 -3.72 -13.70
CA GLY A 120 -20.64 -3.57 -14.30
C GLY A 120 -20.21 -2.11 -14.51
N SER A 121 -20.93 -1.15 -13.93
CA SER A 121 -20.49 0.25 -13.94
C SER A 121 -19.28 0.46 -13.03
N VAL A 122 -18.56 1.52 -13.30
CA VAL A 122 -17.54 2.09 -12.43
C VAL A 122 -17.97 3.52 -12.07
N VAL A 123 -17.84 3.90 -10.80
CA VAL A 123 -18.16 5.25 -10.33
C VAL A 123 -16.88 6.02 -10.03
N GLN A 124 -16.66 7.12 -10.74
CA GLN A 124 -15.66 8.11 -10.34
C GLN A 124 -16.29 9.05 -9.32
N ALA A 125 -15.73 9.13 -8.11
CA ALA A 125 -16.18 10.03 -7.07
C ALA A 125 -15.18 11.19 -6.90
N PHE A 126 -15.69 12.36 -6.49
CA PHE A 126 -14.92 13.59 -6.32
C PHE A 126 -15.23 14.20 -4.95
N ALA A 127 -14.21 14.41 -4.14
CA ALA A 127 -14.32 15.19 -2.91
C ALA A 127 -13.96 16.64 -3.22
N SER A 128 -14.87 17.54 -2.86
CA SER A 128 -14.64 18.98 -2.97
C SER A 128 -14.92 19.66 -1.65
N TYR A 129 -14.21 20.75 -1.36
CA TYR A 129 -14.40 21.58 -0.18
C TYR A 129 -14.35 23.05 -0.55
N GLY A 130 -15.30 23.86 -0.07
CA GLY A 130 -15.35 25.29 -0.35
C GLY A 130 -15.44 25.60 -1.86
N GLY A 131 -16.09 24.72 -2.63
CA GLY A 131 -16.20 24.82 -4.09
C GLY A 131 -14.94 24.44 -4.88
N ARG A 132 -13.87 23.96 -4.22
CA ARG A 132 -12.64 23.49 -4.87
C ARG A 132 -12.58 21.98 -4.84
N TRP A 133 -12.13 21.39 -5.94
CA TRP A 133 -11.80 19.96 -6.00
C TRP A 133 -10.55 19.69 -5.14
N ILE A 134 -10.57 18.61 -4.36
CA ILE A 134 -9.49 18.22 -3.44
C ILE A 134 -8.99 16.80 -3.73
N HIS A 135 -9.89 15.82 -3.85
CA HIS A 135 -9.54 14.41 -4.07
C HIS A 135 -10.51 13.75 -5.05
N GLN A 136 -10.09 12.66 -5.70
CA GLN A 136 -10.96 11.82 -6.50
C GLN A 136 -10.59 10.36 -6.32
N GLY A 137 -11.54 9.46 -6.56
CA GLY A 137 -11.27 8.03 -6.53
C GLY A 137 -12.27 7.25 -7.37
N TRP A 138 -11.97 5.98 -7.59
CA TRP A 138 -12.77 5.08 -8.41
C TRP A 138 -13.37 4.00 -7.52
N ILE A 139 -14.70 3.96 -7.47
CA ILE A 139 -15.48 2.97 -6.74
C ILE A 139 -16.01 1.98 -7.76
N THR A 140 -15.77 0.70 -7.50
CA THR A 140 -16.05 -0.37 -8.44
C THR A 140 -16.87 -1.47 -7.78
N ASP A 141 -17.43 -2.36 -8.58
CA ASP A 141 -18.13 -3.56 -8.11
C ASP A 141 -17.10 -4.65 -7.86
N PRO A 142 -16.59 -4.90 -6.63
CA PRO A 142 -15.52 -5.87 -6.42
C PRO A 142 -15.89 -7.29 -6.87
N ASP A 143 -17.18 -7.61 -6.99
CA ASP A 143 -17.66 -8.89 -7.50
C ASP A 143 -17.60 -8.96 -9.05
N ASN A 144 -17.29 -7.84 -9.72
CA ASN A 144 -17.44 -7.67 -11.18
C ASN A 144 -16.38 -6.73 -11.82
N SER A 145 -15.57 -6.04 -11.03
CA SER A 145 -14.45 -5.17 -11.41
C SER A 145 -13.18 -5.98 -11.33
N ALA A 146 -13.05 -6.87 -12.31
CA ALA A 146 -12.03 -7.88 -12.28
C ALA A 146 -10.64 -7.23 -12.23
N ASN A 147 -9.82 -7.67 -11.27
CA ASN A 147 -8.39 -7.45 -11.34
C ASN A 147 -7.88 -7.98 -12.68
N VAL A 148 -7.57 -7.08 -13.62
CA VAL A 148 -7.22 -7.44 -15.00
C VAL A 148 -6.05 -8.43 -15.02
N ARG A 149 -5.09 -8.29 -14.11
CA ARG A 149 -3.94 -9.22 -14.02
C ARG A 149 -4.35 -10.59 -13.53
N ARG A 150 -5.24 -10.65 -12.54
CA ARG A 150 -5.87 -11.91 -12.11
C ARG A 150 -6.71 -12.52 -13.23
N SER A 151 -7.51 -11.73 -13.94
CA SER A 151 -8.31 -12.22 -15.07
C SER A 151 -7.45 -12.79 -16.19
N MET A 152 -6.33 -12.15 -16.52
CA MET A 152 -5.35 -12.68 -17.49
C MET A 152 -4.79 -14.02 -17.03
N HIS A 153 -4.49 -14.15 -15.75
CA HIS A 153 -3.95 -15.38 -15.18
C HIS A 153 -4.98 -16.52 -15.14
N GLU A 154 -6.22 -16.21 -14.76
CA GLU A 154 -7.32 -17.19 -14.65
C GLU A 154 -7.74 -17.80 -16.01
N VAL A 155 -7.32 -17.23 -17.14
CA VAL A 155 -7.44 -17.87 -18.46
C VAL A 155 -6.68 -19.20 -18.51
N PHE A 156 -5.55 -19.29 -17.81
CA PHE A 156 -4.67 -20.46 -17.81
C PHE A 156 -4.77 -21.24 -16.49
N ASP A 157 -5.24 -20.60 -15.42
CA ASP A 157 -5.38 -21.18 -14.09
C ASP A 157 -6.76 -20.84 -13.48
N GLN A 158 -7.79 -21.54 -13.94
CA GLN A 158 -9.16 -21.27 -13.55
C GLN A 158 -9.34 -21.33 -12.03
N ASN A 159 -9.95 -20.29 -11.45
CA ASN A 159 -10.14 -20.13 -9.99
C ASN A 159 -8.84 -20.18 -9.17
N LEU A 160 -7.69 -19.97 -9.80
CA LEU A 160 -6.36 -20.05 -9.19
C LEU A 160 -6.04 -21.42 -8.59
N GLU A 161 -6.61 -22.52 -9.09
CA GLU A 161 -6.40 -23.86 -8.52
C GLU A 161 -4.92 -24.29 -8.54
N GLY A 162 -4.23 -24.05 -9.65
CA GLY A 162 -2.80 -24.31 -9.80
C GLY A 162 -1.95 -23.40 -8.92
N THR A 163 -2.30 -22.12 -8.81
CA THR A 163 -1.62 -21.16 -7.93
C THR A 163 -1.82 -21.50 -6.46
N LYS A 164 -3.04 -21.84 -6.03
CA LYS A 164 -3.32 -22.32 -4.66
C LYS A 164 -2.57 -23.60 -4.36
N LYS A 165 -2.54 -24.56 -5.29
CA LYS A 165 -1.72 -25.76 -5.14
C LYS A 165 -0.24 -25.41 -5.00
N SER A 166 0.24 -24.45 -5.79
CA SER A 166 1.63 -24.00 -5.75
C SER A 166 1.98 -23.30 -4.44
N LEU A 167 1.03 -22.61 -3.80
CA LEU A 167 1.22 -21.93 -2.52
C LEU A 167 1.06 -22.86 -1.30
N PHE A 168 0.16 -23.86 -1.37
CA PHE A 168 -0.32 -24.56 -0.16
C PHE A 168 -0.18 -26.09 -0.18
N ASP A 169 0.13 -26.73 -1.31
CA ASP A 169 0.25 -28.19 -1.37
C ASP A 169 1.63 -28.69 -0.91
N VAL A 170 1.69 -29.09 0.36
CA VAL A 170 2.89 -29.63 1.03
C VAL A 170 3.53 -30.79 0.26
N LYS A 171 2.74 -31.63 -0.43
CA LYS A 171 3.30 -32.74 -1.22
C LYS A 171 4.09 -32.23 -2.42
N SER A 172 3.55 -31.25 -3.13
CA SER A 172 4.23 -30.60 -4.25
C SER A 172 5.52 -29.93 -3.79
N HIS A 173 5.50 -29.18 -2.67
CA HIS A 173 6.71 -28.51 -2.16
C HIS A 173 7.83 -29.47 -1.74
N LYS A 174 7.47 -30.65 -1.22
CA LYS A 174 8.46 -31.69 -0.88
C LYS A 174 9.13 -32.28 -2.13
N GLN A 175 8.45 -32.25 -3.28
CA GLN A 175 8.99 -32.72 -4.54
C GLN A 175 9.87 -31.65 -5.20
N ASP A 176 9.41 -30.40 -5.21
CA ASP A 176 10.16 -29.27 -5.74
C ASP A 176 9.79 -27.98 -4.98
N ALA A 177 10.76 -27.40 -4.27
CA ALA A 177 10.56 -26.17 -3.52
C ALA A 177 10.24 -24.96 -4.43
N ARG A 178 10.68 -25.01 -5.70
CA ARG A 178 10.46 -23.94 -6.70
C ARG A 178 8.99 -23.75 -7.07
N ILE A 179 8.15 -24.73 -6.75
CA ILE A 179 6.70 -24.61 -6.91
C ILE A 179 6.14 -23.47 -6.05
N LEU A 180 6.66 -23.30 -4.82
CA LEU A 180 6.24 -22.17 -3.97
C LEU A 180 6.60 -20.83 -4.61
N GLU A 181 7.83 -20.70 -5.12
CA GLU A 181 8.33 -19.49 -5.78
C GLU A 181 7.44 -19.09 -6.96
N ALA A 182 7.01 -20.05 -7.77
CA ALA A 182 6.09 -19.81 -8.87
C ALA A 182 4.71 -19.29 -8.39
N GLY A 183 4.17 -19.89 -7.32
CA GLY A 183 2.92 -19.44 -6.71
C GLY A 183 3.01 -18.02 -6.16
N VAL A 184 4.11 -17.69 -5.47
CA VAL A 184 4.38 -16.35 -4.93
C VAL A 184 4.54 -15.33 -6.07
N GLY A 185 5.26 -15.69 -7.14
CA GLY A 185 5.42 -14.84 -8.32
C GLY A 185 4.10 -14.49 -9.00
N ASN A 186 3.20 -15.48 -9.15
CA ASN A 186 1.86 -15.26 -9.69
C ASN A 186 1.06 -14.28 -8.82
N LEU A 187 1.11 -14.45 -7.50
CA LEU A 187 0.40 -13.58 -6.56
C LEU A 187 0.91 -12.13 -6.63
N LEU A 188 2.22 -11.93 -6.66
CA LEU A 188 2.83 -10.60 -6.78
C LEU A 188 2.48 -9.92 -8.11
N PHE A 189 2.44 -10.69 -9.21
CA PHE A 189 1.96 -10.18 -10.49
C PHE A 189 0.52 -9.67 -10.38
N MET A 190 -0.39 -10.44 -9.76
CA MET A 190 -1.78 -10.01 -9.54
C MET A 190 -1.88 -8.76 -8.67
N TYR A 191 -0.93 -8.55 -7.75
CA TYR A 191 -0.85 -7.35 -6.91
C TYR A 191 -0.28 -6.12 -7.61
N GLY A 192 0.12 -6.23 -8.88
CA GLY A 192 0.57 -5.11 -9.67
C GLY A 192 2.09 -5.00 -9.83
N PHE A 193 2.87 -5.86 -9.19
CA PHE A 193 4.33 -5.87 -9.34
C PHE A 193 4.76 -6.38 -10.71
N ALA A 194 5.92 -5.92 -11.19
CA ALA A 194 6.68 -6.58 -12.23
C ALA A 194 7.59 -7.62 -11.58
N VAL A 195 7.42 -8.89 -11.91
CA VAL A 195 8.08 -10.00 -11.22
C VAL A 195 9.13 -10.62 -12.13
N ASN A 196 10.33 -10.83 -11.61
CA ASN A 196 11.40 -11.58 -12.26
C ASN A 196 11.80 -12.79 -11.41
N PRO A 197 11.41 -14.01 -11.82
CA PRO A 197 11.89 -15.24 -11.19
C PRO A 197 13.37 -15.47 -11.53
N LEU A 198 14.22 -15.59 -10.53
CA LEU A 198 15.67 -15.78 -10.70
C LEU A 198 16.06 -17.27 -10.62
N SER A 199 15.20 -18.14 -11.14
CA SER A 199 15.30 -19.61 -11.06
C SER A 199 16.26 -20.23 -12.09
N SER A 200 17.22 -19.47 -12.62
CA SER A 200 18.18 -19.93 -13.62
C SER A 200 19.32 -20.72 -12.99
N HIS A 201 19.80 -21.75 -13.69
CA HIS A 201 21.01 -22.50 -13.33
C HIS A 201 22.28 -21.64 -13.32
N PHE A 202 22.24 -20.43 -13.91
CA PHE A 202 23.34 -19.47 -13.89
C PHE A 202 23.26 -18.49 -12.71
N THR A 203 22.18 -18.52 -11.93
CA THR A 203 21.92 -17.59 -10.81
C THR A 203 21.60 -18.34 -9.52
N THR A 204 22.29 -19.46 -9.27
CA THR A 204 22.02 -20.33 -8.11
C THR A 204 22.21 -19.68 -6.75
N ASP A 205 22.99 -18.58 -6.68
CA ASP A 205 23.19 -17.80 -5.45
C ASP A 205 22.29 -16.57 -5.36
N ALA A 206 21.39 -16.35 -6.32
CA ALA A 206 20.43 -15.24 -6.29
C ALA A 206 19.33 -15.45 -5.24
N ALA A 207 18.56 -14.38 -4.98
CA ALA A 207 17.26 -14.51 -4.34
C ALA A 207 16.28 -15.24 -5.28
N ASP A 208 15.17 -15.78 -4.78
CA ASP A 208 14.25 -16.54 -5.62
C ASP A 208 13.49 -15.66 -6.60
N LEU A 209 13.02 -14.49 -6.13
CA LEU A 209 12.27 -13.53 -6.94
C LEU A 209 12.75 -12.10 -6.68
N LEU A 210 12.67 -11.27 -7.71
CA LEU A 210 12.59 -9.81 -7.60
C LEU A 210 11.19 -9.36 -7.98
N ALA A 211 10.61 -8.45 -7.19
CA ALA A 211 9.33 -7.81 -7.52
C ALA A 211 9.48 -6.29 -7.46
N VAL A 212 9.16 -5.62 -8.57
CA VAL A 212 9.34 -4.18 -8.73
C VAL A 212 7.97 -3.50 -8.76
N SER A 213 7.78 -2.50 -7.91
CA SER A 213 6.56 -1.68 -7.91
C SER A 213 6.58 -0.66 -9.07
N PRO A 214 5.45 -0.05 -9.44
CA PRO A 214 5.42 0.97 -10.49
C PRO A 214 6.36 2.16 -10.24
N ASN A 215 6.58 2.57 -8.99
CA ASN A 215 7.57 3.61 -8.65
C ASN A 215 9.03 3.12 -8.67
N GLY A 216 9.28 1.85 -8.96
CA GLY A 216 10.62 1.28 -9.07
C GLY A 216 11.20 0.70 -7.78
N ASN A 217 10.46 0.73 -6.66
CA ASN A 217 10.90 0.10 -5.42
C ASN A 217 10.93 -1.42 -5.59
N ILE A 218 11.90 -2.09 -4.96
CA ILE A 218 12.20 -3.49 -5.22
C ILE A 218 12.05 -4.32 -3.95
N ALA A 219 11.24 -5.37 -4.02
CA ALA A 219 11.23 -6.45 -3.04
C ALA A 219 12.17 -7.58 -3.49
N VAL A 220 13.09 -7.98 -2.61
CA VAL A 220 14.00 -9.13 -2.79
C VAL A 220 13.44 -10.28 -1.97
N ILE A 221 13.07 -11.37 -2.63
CA ILE A 221 12.19 -12.37 -2.03
C ILE A 221 12.86 -13.73 -1.95
N GLU A 222 12.77 -14.35 -0.79
CA GLU A 222 13.18 -15.73 -0.53
C GLU A 222 11.99 -16.55 -0.02
N CYS A 223 11.78 -17.71 -0.63
CA CYS A 223 10.69 -18.62 -0.35
C CYS A 223 11.21 -19.82 0.47
N THR A 224 10.44 -20.23 1.47
CA THR A 224 10.82 -21.38 2.30
C THR A 224 9.62 -22.16 2.80
N THR A 225 9.75 -23.48 2.86
CA THR A 225 8.73 -24.36 3.46
C THR A 225 9.08 -24.86 4.86
N GLY A 226 10.31 -24.57 5.30
CA GLY A 226 10.79 -24.85 6.65
C GLY A 226 11.21 -23.58 7.40
N ALA A 227 11.95 -23.76 8.48
CA ALA A 227 12.39 -22.66 9.35
C ALA A 227 13.05 -21.52 8.55
N ILE A 228 12.59 -20.30 8.81
CA ILE A 228 12.95 -19.08 8.07
C ILE A 228 14.44 -18.72 8.17
N ASN A 229 15.11 -19.14 9.24
CA ASN A 229 16.54 -18.91 9.44
C ASN A 229 17.40 -20.18 9.29
N SER A 230 16.87 -21.22 8.64
CA SER A 230 17.67 -22.42 8.33
C SER A 230 18.88 -22.05 7.46
N ASN A 231 20.07 -22.59 7.76
CA ASN A 231 21.30 -22.38 7.00
C ASN A 231 21.70 -20.91 6.76
N GLY A 232 21.33 -20.00 7.67
CA GLY A 232 21.67 -18.58 7.58
C GLY A 232 20.95 -17.83 6.45
N LYS A 233 19.78 -18.31 6.01
CA LYS A 233 18.97 -17.69 4.95
C LYS A 233 18.73 -16.20 5.15
N LEU A 234 18.40 -15.76 6.37
CA LEU A 234 18.17 -14.35 6.67
C LEU A 234 19.41 -13.50 6.38
N SER A 235 20.60 -13.96 6.80
CA SER A 235 21.86 -13.27 6.52
C SER A 235 22.19 -13.22 5.03
N LYS A 236 21.91 -14.29 4.28
CA LYS A 236 22.11 -14.31 2.82
C LYS A 236 21.17 -13.36 2.11
N LEU A 237 19.90 -13.30 2.52
CA LEU A 237 18.92 -12.39 1.95
C LEU A 237 19.33 -10.92 2.16
N LEU A 238 19.81 -10.58 3.36
CA LEU A 238 20.36 -9.25 3.63
C LEU A 238 21.56 -8.92 2.75
N ALA A 239 22.51 -9.85 2.62
CA ALA A 239 23.69 -9.65 1.77
C ALA A 239 23.31 -9.40 0.30
N ARG A 240 22.33 -10.15 -0.23
CA ARG A 240 21.80 -9.96 -1.59
C ARG A 240 21.10 -8.62 -1.75
N SER A 241 20.33 -8.21 -0.75
CA SER A 241 19.61 -6.93 -0.76
C SER A 241 20.58 -5.75 -0.70
N ALA A 242 21.61 -5.84 0.14
CA ALA A 242 22.68 -4.84 0.22
C ALA A 242 23.47 -4.72 -1.08
N ALA A 243 23.83 -5.85 -1.70
CA ALA A 243 24.52 -5.86 -2.99
C ALA A 243 23.67 -5.23 -4.11
N LEU A 244 22.34 -5.45 -4.08
CA LEU A 244 21.44 -4.79 -5.02
C LEU A 244 21.36 -3.29 -4.77
N LEU A 245 21.23 -2.86 -3.51
CA LEU A 245 21.21 -1.45 -3.14
C LEU A 245 22.48 -0.72 -3.59
N GLU A 246 23.66 -1.28 -3.29
CA GLU A 246 24.95 -0.76 -3.74
C GLU A 246 25.00 -0.62 -5.27
N LYS A 247 24.45 -1.60 -6.00
CA LYS A 247 24.39 -1.55 -7.45
C LYS A 247 23.47 -0.44 -7.97
N LEU A 248 22.34 -0.20 -7.29
CA LEU A 248 21.41 0.89 -7.64
C LEU A 248 22.06 2.26 -7.41
N GLU A 249 22.77 2.43 -6.30
CA GLU A 249 23.54 3.64 -6.00
C GLU A 249 24.59 3.91 -7.08
N GLN A 250 25.40 2.88 -7.42
CA GLN A 250 26.42 2.97 -8.48
C GLN A 250 25.84 3.30 -9.86
N THR A 251 24.56 3.02 -10.09
CA THR A 251 23.87 3.28 -11.37
C THR A 251 23.00 4.54 -11.35
N GLY A 252 23.08 5.36 -10.30
CA GLY A 252 22.37 6.64 -10.21
C GLY A 252 20.92 6.53 -9.74
N ASN A 253 20.55 5.44 -9.05
CA ASN A 253 19.20 5.21 -8.54
C ASN A 253 19.15 5.10 -6.99
N PRO A 254 19.79 6.00 -6.22
CA PRO A 254 19.86 5.88 -4.75
C PRO A 254 18.51 6.11 -4.05
N HIS A 255 17.53 6.69 -4.75
CA HIS A 255 16.20 6.96 -4.21
C HIS A 255 15.28 5.73 -4.17
N LEU A 256 15.68 4.61 -4.78
CA LEU A 256 14.88 3.39 -4.82
C LEU A 256 15.08 2.57 -3.55
N LYS A 257 13.98 2.13 -2.96
CA LYS A 257 14.01 1.28 -1.76
C LYS A 257 14.17 -0.19 -2.15
N VAL A 258 14.93 -0.92 -1.34
CA VAL A 258 15.12 -2.37 -1.46
C VAL A 258 14.64 -3.06 -0.18
N LEU A 259 13.54 -3.81 -0.27
CA LEU A 259 12.91 -4.48 0.87
C LEU A 259 13.18 -6.00 0.83
N PRO A 260 13.94 -6.58 1.78
CA PRO A 260 14.06 -8.02 1.91
C PRO A 260 12.77 -8.63 2.48
N ILE A 261 12.25 -9.67 1.82
CA ILE A 261 11.03 -10.39 2.24
C ILE A 261 11.30 -11.90 2.27
N VAL A 262 10.93 -12.55 3.37
CA VAL A 262 10.83 -14.00 3.46
C VAL A 262 9.38 -14.41 3.34
N VAL A 263 9.06 -15.29 2.39
CA VAL A 263 7.75 -15.89 2.23
C VAL A 263 7.82 -17.34 2.71
N THR A 264 6.91 -17.72 3.60
CA THR A 264 6.89 -19.06 4.20
C THR A 264 5.52 -19.71 4.21
N THR A 265 5.49 -21.02 4.02
CA THR A 265 4.28 -21.84 4.23
C THR A 265 4.01 -22.13 5.70
N MET A 266 4.91 -21.73 6.59
CA MET A 266 4.68 -21.84 8.03
C MET A 266 3.63 -20.83 8.48
N ARG A 267 2.83 -21.25 9.46
CA ARG A 267 1.93 -20.36 10.20
C ARG A 267 2.71 -19.49 11.16
N ARG A 268 2.19 -18.30 11.48
CA ARG A 268 2.87 -17.33 12.33
C ARG A 268 3.21 -17.89 13.72
N GLU A 269 2.28 -18.64 14.31
CA GLU A 269 2.47 -19.30 15.61
C GLU A 269 3.64 -20.30 15.66
N ALA A 270 4.08 -20.80 14.51
CA ALA A 270 5.19 -21.75 14.40
C ALA A 270 6.55 -21.07 14.14
N LEU A 271 6.58 -19.75 13.98
CA LEU A 271 7.81 -19.00 13.75
C LEU A 271 8.55 -18.74 15.07
N THR A 272 9.86 -18.94 15.04
CA THR A 272 10.75 -18.70 16.19
C THR A 272 11.66 -17.49 16.03
N ASP A 273 11.82 -17.00 14.80
CA ASP A 273 12.80 -15.96 14.44
C ASP A 273 12.14 -14.67 13.92
N GLU A 274 10.85 -14.45 14.19
CA GLU A 274 10.08 -13.30 13.66
C GLU A 274 10.65 -11.97 14.14
N GLU A 275 10.91 -11.82 15.44
CA GLU A 275 11.52 -10.62 16.01
C GLU A 275 12.94 -10.37 15.47
N ILE A 276 13.70 -11.45 15.25
CA ILE A 276 15.07 -11.38 14.72
C ILE A 276 15.07 -10.90 13.26
N ALA A 277 14.10 -11.33 12.45
CA ALA A 277 13.97 -10.87 11.07
C ALA A 277 13.50 -9.41 11.02
N SER A 278 12.47 -9.06 11.80
CA SER A 278 11.91 -7.71 11.84
C SER A 278 12.94 -6.67 12.30
N SER A 279 13.73 -6.97 13.34
CA SER A 279 14.81 -6.10 13.81
C SER A 279 15.96 -5.90 12.81
N LYS A 280 15.98 -6.67 11.71
CA LYS A 280 16.93 -6.53 10.60
C LYS A 280 16.31 -5.91 9.35
N GLY A 281 15.10 -5.35 9.45
CA GLY A 281 14.40 -4.77 8.30
C GLY A 281 13.81 -5.80 7.33
N ILE A 282 13.66 -7.07 7.74
CA ILE A 282 13.13 -8.14 6.89
C ILE A 282 11.65 -8.34 7.17
N CYS A 283 10.81 -8.22 6.13
CA CYS A 283 9.40 -8.59 6.23
C CYS A 283 9.21 -10.11 6.12
N ILE A 284 8.22 -10.64 6.84
CA ILE A 284 7.82 -12.05 6.74
C ILE A 284 6.38 -12.11 6.26
N ALA A 285 6.13 -12.89 5.21
CA ALA A 285 4.78 -13.25 4.78
C ALA A 285 4.53 -14.72 5.11
N THR A 286 3.55 -14.97 5.98
CA THR A 286 3.22 -16.31 6.46
C THR A 286 2.14 -16.99 5.61
N CYS A 287 1.80 -18.23 5.93
CA CYS A 287 0.72 -18.95 5.28
C CYS A 287 -0.61 -18.17 5.33
N GLU A 288 -0.94 -17.60 6.49
CA GLU A 288 -2.14 -16.80 6.70
C GLU A 288 -2.14 -15.52 5.85
N ASP A 289 -0.97 -14.90 5.68
CA ASP A 289 -0.82 -13.76 4.79
C ASP A 289 -1.08 -14.18 3.33
N LEU A 290 -0.52 -15.31 2.88
CA LEU A 290 -0.76 -15.83 1.54
C LEU A 290 -2.24 -16.15 1.29
N GLU A 291 -2.93 -16.77 2.25
CA GLU A 291 -4.37 -17.05 2.18
C GLU A 291 -5.17 -15.75 2.01
N ARG A 292 -4.87 -14.74 2.83
CA ARG A 292 -5.50 -13.42 2.76
C ARG A 292 -5.24 -12.74 1.41
N LEU A 293 -4.00 -12.73 0.96
CA LEU A 293 -3.60 -12.06 -0.29
C LEU A 293 -4.26 -12.72 -1.51
N VAL A 294 -4.41 -14.04 -1.54
CA VAL A 294 -5.16 -14.74 -2.61
C VAL A 294 -6.61 -14.26 -2.67
N GLY A 295 -7.27 -14.06 -1.52
CA GLY A 295 -8.63 -13.53 -1.46
C GLY A 295 -8.73 -12.09 -1.94
N GLU A 296 -7.84 -11.22 -1.46
CA GLU A 296 -7.79 -9.79 -1.79
C GLU A 296 -7.42 -9.51 -3.25
N SER A 297 -6.75 -10.44 -3.94
CA SER A 297 -6.37 -10.30 -5.35
C SER A 297 -7.55 -10.20 -6.33
N LEU A 298 -8.79 -10.42 -5.88
CA LEU A 298 -10.01 -10.22 -6.69
C LEU A 298 -10.12 -8.79 -7.23
N ILE A 299 -9.69 -7.82 -6.42
CA ILE A 299 -9.73 -6.39 -6.74
C ILE A 299 -8.30 -5.94 -7.11
N PRO A 300 -8.12 -5.03 -8.09
CA PRO A 300 -6.81 -4.43 -8.35
C PRO A 300 -6.19 -3.83 -7.08
N GLN A 301 -4.94 -4.19 -6.81
CA GLN A 301 -4.18 -3.67 -5.67
C GLN A 301 -3.21 -2.58 -6.12
N ASN A 302 -2.86 -1.69 -5.21
CA ASN A 302 -1.81 -0.70 -5.43
C ASN A 302 -0.48 -1.26 -4.91
N ALA A 303 0.39 -1.71 -5.82
CA ALA A 303 1.69 -2.28 -5.49
C ALA A 303 2.60 -1.30 -4.73
N ASP A 304 2.58 0.00 -5.05
CA ASP A 304 3.39 1.00 -4.33
C ASP A 304 2.87 1.17 -2.90
N GLN A 305 1.56 1.24 -2.71
CA GLN A 305 0.97 1.32 -1.37
C GLN A 305 1.24 0.05 -0.55
N ALA A 306 1.15 -1.12 -1.17
CA ALA A 306 1.48 -2.39 -0.52
C ALA A 306 2.96 -2.44 -0.11
N PHE A 307 3.86 -1.99 -0.98
CA PHE A 307 5.29 -1.88 -0.68
C PHE A 307 5.54 -0.94 0.51
N GLU A 308 5.02 0.29 0.48
CA GLU A 308 5.21 1.27 1.56
C GLU A 308 4.60 0.83 2.89
N SER A 309 3.49 0.09 2.85
CA SER A 309 2.89 -0.49 4.05
C SER A 309 3.83 -1.52 4.69
N LEU A 310 4.43 -2.41 3.88
CA LEU A 310 5.40 -3.39 4.38
C LEU A 310 6.70 -2.73 4.85
N TRP A 311 7.19 -1.75 4.08
CA TRP A 311 8.38 -0.97 4.41
C TRP A 311 8.28 -0.34 5.81
N SER A 312 7.13 0.28 6.10
CA SER A 312 6.87 0.96 7.38
C SER A 312 6.73 0.01 8.57
N LEU A 313 6.49 -1.30 8.35
CA LEU A 313 6.42 -2.28 9.44
C LEU A 313 7.79 -2.63 10.01
N VAL A 314 8.84 -2.55 9.18
CA VAL A 314 10.18 -3.03 9.53
C VAL A 314 11.25 -1.93 9.49
N HIS A 315 10.90 -0.73 9.05
CA HIS A 315 11.73 0.47 9.17
C HIS A 315 10.93 1.53 9.91
N SER A 316 11.41 1.88 11.10
CA SER A 316 10.77 2.92 11.91
C SER A 316 10.88 4.29 11.21
N PRO A 317 9.97 5.25 11.49
CA PRO A 317 10.07 6.61 10.97
C PRO A 317 11.42 7.30 11.31
N GLN A 318 12.09 6.86 12.39
CA GLN A 318 13.38 7.38 12.82
C GLN A 318 14.56 6.86 11.97
N GLU A 319 14.47 5.65 11.42
CA GLU A 319 15.50 5.09 10.53
C GLU A 319 15.40 5.65 9.10
N GLN A 320 14.19 6.03 8.66
CA GLN A 320 13.98 6.70 7.36
C GLN A 320 14.73 8.04 7.27
N LEU A 321 14.85 8.77 8.38
CA LEU A 321 15.61 10.03 8.47
C LEU A 321 17.14 9.85 8.36
N ILE A 322 17.64 8.62 8.51
CA ILE A 322 19.08 8.30 8.47
C ILE A 322 19.48 7.80 7.08
N LEU A 323 18.58 7.14 6.35
CA LEU A 323 18.81 6.62 5.00
C LEU A 323 18.76 7.70 3.90
N ASP A 324 18.11 8.85 4.17
CA ASP A 324 18.05 10.01 3.26
C ASP A 324 19.26 10.99 3.43
N ARG A 325 20.34 10.57 4.09
CA ARG A 325 21.59 11.35 4.25
C ARG A 325 22.76 10.72 3.51
#